data_AF-A0A7V5WDZ0-F1
#
_entry.id   AF-A0A7V5WDZ0-F1
#
_cell.length_a   1.000
_cell.length_b   1.000
_cell.length_c   1.000
_cell.angle_alpha   90.00
_cell.angle_beta   90.00
_cell.angle_gamma   90.00
#
_symmetry.space_group_name_H-M   'P 1'
#
loop_
_entity.id
_entity.type
_entity.pdbx_description
1 polymer ?
#
loop_
_entity_poly.entity_id
_entity_poly.type
_entity_poly.pdbx_seq_one_letter_code
_entity_poly.pdbx_strand_id
1 'polypeptide(L)'
;MHSLRTYLLDTSDNLRFVYRHLPLMSIHDKSLITAEASEAAAAQGKFWEMHDLLFERQRDWHSLSEADMESKLVEYAEELGLDTERFSQELSDHVYRQQILDGYNDYKEYGQLATPTYVVNNIFYPTDAFGGFGMLQGFISLVELGDHVFTEPPPQVIDTDKDYQATIEMEKGGEIVIELYDDLVPVNVNNFVFLAQQGWYDGVSFHRVIPGFVAQSGDPTGSGLGYPGYRCDDEIVPSLAYDKPGVVGMASGGPGTSSIGSQFFITYDALPQLDGNYTIIGQVVEGMDVVNDLTPRDPSQGGNLPPGDVIKTITIEEN
;
A
#
# COMPACT_ATOMS: atom_id res chain seq x y z
N MET A 1 13.54 15.43 -4.93
CA MET A 1 12.67 15.02 -3.82
C MET A 1 11.27 14.92 -4.40
N HIS A 2 10.64 13.74 -4.46
CA HIS A 2 9.24 13.67 -4.89
C HIS A 2 8.38 14.24 -3.77
N SER A 3 7.50 15.20 -4.08
CA SER A 3 6.52 15.67 -3.12
C SER A 3 5.52 14.54 -2.83
N LEU A 4 4.88 14.54 -1.66
CA LEU A 4 3.78 13.62 -1.36
C LEU A 4 2.68 13.69 -2.44
N ARG A 5 2.43 14.89 -2.99
CA ARG A 5 1.49 15.09 -4.10
C ARG A 5 1.93 14.33 -5.36
N THR A 6 3.18 14.51 -5.80
CA THR A 6 3.71 13.81 -6.98
C THR A 6 3.62 12.31 -6.79
N TYR A 7 4.03 11.83 -5.60
CA TYR A 7 3.94 10.43 -5.24
C TYR A 7 2.49 9.89 -5.34
N LEU A 8 1.51 10.56 -4.74
CA LEU A 8 0.12 10.12 -4.76
C LEU A 8 -0.50 10.13 -6.16
N LEU A 9 -0.15 11.12 -6.98
CA LEU A 9 -0.62 11.21 -8.37
C LEU A 9 0.00 10.11 -9.25
N ASP A 10 1.23 9.69 -8.96
CA ASP A 10 1.92 8.60 -9.67
C ASP A 10 1.50 7.21 -9.16
N THR A 11 0.86 7.13 -7.98
CA THR A 11 0.55 5.84 -7.32
C THR A 11 -0.65 5.14 -7.97
N SER A 12 -1.73 5.87 -8.29
CA SER A 12 -2.93 5.26 -8.86
C SER A 12 -3.90 6.29 -9.44
N ASP A 13 -4.51 5.94 -10.58
CA ASP A 13 -5.59 6.72 -11.22
C ASP A 13 -6.92 6.66 -10.45
N ASN A 14 -7.07 5.73 -9.52
CA ASN A 14 -8.26 5.60 -8.67
C ASN A 14 -8.21 6.55 -7.45
N LEU A 15 -7.09 7.23 -7.23
CA LEU A 15 -6.94 8.17 -6.14
C LEU A 15 -7.38 9.57 -6.55
N ARG A 16 -8.30 10.12 -5.76
CA ARG A 16 -8.60 11.55 -5.82
C ARG A 16 -7.82 12.28 -4.75
N PHE A 17 -6.79 13.02 -5.16
CA PHE A 17 -6.09 13.94 -4.28
C PHE A 17 -6.91 15.21 -4.04
N VAL A 18 -7.16 15.54 -2.78
CA VAL A 18 -7.84 16.78 -2.37
C VAL A 18 -6.96 17.52 -1.37
N TYR A 19 -6.60 18.76 -1.69
CA TYR A 19 -5.91 19.65 -0.76
C TYR A 19 -6.94 20.49 0.01
N ARG A 20 -6.68 20.68 1.31
CA ARG A 20 -7.43 21.60 2.17
C ARG A 20 -6.46 22.38 3.03
N HIS A 21 -6.66 23.70 3.11
CA HIS A 21 -5.90 24.56 3.99
C HIS A 21 -6.16 24.21 5.46
N LEU A 22 -5.10 24.10 6.25
CA LEU A 22 -5.15 23.96 7.70
C LEU A 22 -4.35 25.08 8.38
N PRO A 23 -4.80 26.35 8.30
CA PRO A 23 -4.04 27.48 8.83
C PRO A 23 -4.03 27.43 10.36
N LEU A 24 -2.87 27.14 10.96
CA LEU A 24 -2.69 27.10 12.41
C LEU A 24 -2.54 28.52 12.99
N MET A 25 -3.61 29.30 12.91
CA MET A 25 -3.65 30.74 13.24
C MET A 25 -3.16 31.07 14.66
N SER A 26 -3.23 30.12 15.61
CA SER A 26 -2.76 30.31 16.98
C SER A 26 -1.23 30.35 17.12
N ILE A 27 -0.50 29.82 16.15
CA ILE A 27 0.97 29.71 16.18
C ILE A 27 1.64 30.26 14.92
N HIS A 28 0.87 30.53 13.86
CA HIS A 28 1.33 31.07 12.59
C HIS A 28 0.44 32.24 12.17
N ASP A 29 0.87 33.45 12.52
CA ASP A 29 0.20 34.72 12.22
C ASP A 29 -0.07 34.92 10.73
N LYS A 30 0.81 34.43 9.86
CA LYS A 30 0.70 34.56 8.40
C LYS A 30 0.00 33.40 7.70
N SER A 31 -0.49 32.40 8.44
CA SER A 31 -1.05 31.18 7.85
C SER A 31 -2.34 31.41 7.05
N LEU A 32 -3.16 32.37 7.44
CA LEU A 32 -4.43 32.64 6.77
C LEU A 32 -4.22 33.43 5.47
N ILE A 33 -3.41 34.49 5.50
CA ILE A 33 -3.16 35.32 4.31
C ILE A 33 -2.39 34.56 3.21
N THR A 34 -1.50 33.64 3.57
CA THR A 34 -0.82 32.78 2.58
C THR A 34 -1.73 31.70 2.00
N ALA A 35 -2.73 31.24 2.76
CA ALA A 35 -3.79 30.37 2.25
C ALA A 35 -4.68 31.13 1.25
N GLU A 36 -5.11 32.35 1.59
CA GLU A 36 -5.87 33.22 0.69
C GLU A 36 -5.12 33.51 -0.61
N ALA A 37 -3.81 33.76 -0.54
CA ALA A 37 -2.96 33.94 -1.71
C ALA A 37 -2.93 32.70 -2.62
N SER A 38 -2.90 31.51 -2.03
CA SER A 38 -2.93 30.26 -2.80
C SER A 38 -4.26 30.10 -3.54
N GLU A 39 -5.39 30.41 -2.90
CA GLU A 39 -6.73 30.35 -3.51
C GLU A 39 -6.92 31.45 -4.58
N ALA A 40 -6.41 32.67 -4.36
CA ALA A 40 -6.40 33.73 -5.37
C ALA A 40 -5.60 33.35 -6.62
N ALA A 41 -4.44 32.68 -6.43
CA ALA A 41 -3.71 32.09 -7.53
C ALA A 41 -4.47 30.92 -8.18
N ALA A 42 -5.21 30.12 -7.40
CA ALA A 42 -6.05 29.02 -7.91
C ALA A 42 -7.12 29.52 -8.89
N ALA A 43 -7.75 30.64 -8.58
CA ALA A 43 -8.75 31.28 -9.43
C ALA A 43 -8.18 31.83 -10.74
N GLN A 44 -6.86 31.75 -10.91
CA GLN A 44 -6.10 32.07 -12.11
C GLN A 44 -5.32 30.86 -12.66
N GLY A 45 -5.55 29.66 -12.12
CA GLY A 45 -4.95 28.40 -12.59
C GLY A 45 -3.55 28.11 -12.06
N LYS A 46 -3.11 28.79 -10.99
CA LYS A 46 -1.73 28.74 -10.45
C LYS A 46 -1.64 28.39 -8.96
N PHE A 47 -2.59 27.60 -8.47
CA PHE A 47 -2.61 27.18 -7.06
C PHE A 47 -1.29 26.55 -6.62
N TRP A 48 -0.81 25.55 -7.36
CA TRP A 48 0.36 24.77 -6.98
C TRP A 48 1.64 25.57 -7.09
N GLU A 49 1.76 26.42 -8.11
CA GLU A 49 2.92 27.29 -8.26
C GLU A 49 3.02 28.31 -7.12
N MET A 50 1.90 28.92 -6.69
CA MET A 50 1.89 29.82 -5.54
C MET A 50 2.18 29.05 -4.23
N HIS A 51 1.53 27.89 -4.04
CA HIS A 51 1.76 27.02 -2.90
C HIS A 51 3.25 26.67 -2.77
N ASP A 52 3.85 26.10 -3.80
CA ASP A 52 5.23 25.61 -3.76
C ASP A 52 6.21 26.77 -3.51
N LEU A 53 5.98 27.92 -4.14
CA LEU A 53 6.80 29.12 -3.95
C LEU A 53 6.77 29.61 -2.49
N LEU A 54 5.59 29.63 -1.86
CA LEU A 54 5.43 30.02 -0.45
C LEU A 54 6.24 29.10 0.49
N PHE A 55 6.24 27.79 0.26
CA PHE A 55 6.99 26.83 1.07
C PHE A 55 8.49 26.88 0.80
N GLU A 56 8.90 26.92 -0.46
CA GLU A 56 10.31 26.94 -0.86
C GLU A 56 11.02 28.21 -0.40
N ARG A 57 10.32 29.34 -0.39
CA ARG A 57 10.87 30.67 -0.10
C ARG A 57 10.45 31.24 1.24
N GLN A 58 10.14 30.36 2.21
CA GLN A 58 9.74 30.78 3.56
C GLN A 58 10.69 31.81 4.20
N ARG A 59 12.00 31.72 3.90
CA ARG A 59 12.99 32.68 4.40
C ARG A 59 12.72 34.13 4.01
N ASP A 60 12.09 34.36 2.85
CA ASP A 60 11.83 35.70 2.32
C ASP A 60 10.73 36.43 3.10
N TRP A 61 9.79 35.69 3.69
CA TRP A 61 8.55 36.26 4.21
C TRP A 61 8.25 35.91 5.68
N HIS A 62 8.88 34.88 6.26
CA HIS A 62 8.57 34.44 7.62
C HIS A 62 8.75 35.54 8.70
N SER A 63 9.70 36.46 8.48
CA SER A 63 9.99 37.56 9.41
C SER A 63 9.21 38.84 9.12
N LEU A 64 8.41 38.88 8.04
CA LEU A 64 7.60 40.04 7.70
C LEU A 64 6.43 40.20 8.67
N SER A 65 5.92 41.42 8.81
CA SER A 65 4.65 41.65 9.48
C SER A 65 3.49 41.20 8.58
N GLU A 66 2.32 40.96 9.14
CA GLU A 66 1.12 40.65 8.36
C GLU A 66 0.77 41.78 7.36
N ALA A 67 1.01 43.04 7.74
CA ALA A 67 0.81 44.19 6.86
C ALA A 67 1.78 44.23 5.67
N ASP A 68 2.99 43.71 5.83
CA ASP A 68 3.99 43.66 4.75
C ASP A 68 3.80 42.42 3.85
N MET A 69 2.97 41.45 4.26
CA MET A 69 2.74 40.23 3.49
C MET A 69 2.03 40.49 2.18
N GLU A 70 1.06 41.39 2.12
CA GLU A 70 0.30 41.63 0.90
C GLU A 70 1.23 42.07 -0.24
N SER A 71 2.13 43.02 0.02
CA SER A 71 3.13 43.46 -0.96
C SER A 71 3.99 42.29 -1.42
N LYS A 72 4.43 41.43 -0.48
CA LYS A 72 5.26 40.27 -0.82
C LYS A 72 4.53 39.23 -1.65
N LEU A 73 3.25 39.00 -1.37
CA LEU A 73 2.41 38.06 -2.11
C LEU A 73 2.11 38.57 -3.52
N VAL A 74 1.96 39.89 -3.69
CA VAL A 74 1.81 40.52 -5.02
C VAL A 74 3.09 40.38 -5.84
N GLU A 75 4.29 40.50 -5.26
CA GLU A 75 5.55 40.20 -5.96
C GLU A 75 5.58 38.75 -6.49
N TYR A 76 5.11 37.79 -5.69
CA TYR A 76 5.02 36.39 -6.11
C TYR A 76 3.95 36.19 -7.19
N ALA A 77 2.82 36.88 -7.09
CA ALA A 77 1.80 36.86 -8.13
C ALA A 77 2.34 37.40 -9.47
N GLU A 78 3.14 38.47 -9.44
CA GLU A 78 3.82 39.02 -10.62
C GLU A 78 4.80 38.00 -11.23
N GLU A 79 5.63 37.35 -10.39
CA GLU A 79 6.58 36.32 -10.84
C GLU A 79 5.87 35.14 -11.53
N LEU A 80 4.69 34.77 -11.05
CA LEU A 80 3.88 33.69 -11.61
C LEU A 80 3.05 34.13 -12.84
N GLY A 81 3.12 35.41 -13.23
CA GLY A 81 2.39 35.96 -14.37
C GLY A 81 0.89 36.10 -14.13
N LEU A 82 0.47 36.33 -12.88
CA LEU A 82 -0.92 36.56 -12.51
C LEU A 82 -1.35 38.00 -12.81
N ASP A 83 -2.67 38.20 -12.92
CA ASP A 83 -3.27 39.53 -12.83
C ASP A 83 -3.12 40.04 -11.39
N THR A 84 -2.14 40.93 -11.19
CA THR A 84 -1.77 41.45 -9.87
C THR A 84 -2.79 42.43 -9.31
N GLU A 85 -3.52 43.16 -10.15
CA GLU A 85 -4.61 44.04 -9.71
C GLU A 85 -5.75 43.20 -9.14
N ARG A 86 -6.19 42.17 -9.89
CA ARG A 86 -7.20 41.22 -9.43
C ARG A 86 -6.74 40.50 -8.16
N PHE A 87 -5.51 40.01 -8.14
CA PHE A 87 -4.96 39.26 -7.01
C PHE A 87 -4.91 40.11 -5.73
N SER A 88 -4.40 41.35 -5.82
CA SER A 88 -4.35 42.27 -4.67
C SER A 88 -5.76 42.60 -4.17
N GLN A 89 -6.71 42.86 -5.08
CA GLN A 89 -8.10 43.11 -4.70
C GLN A 89 -8.73 41.90 -3.99
N GLU A 90 -8.54 40.68 -4.51
CA GLU A 90 -9.07 39.46 -3.89
C GLU A 90 -8.49 39.19 -2.49
N LEU A 91 -7.21 39.52 -2.27
CA LEU A 91 -6.56 39.47 -0.96
C LEU A 91 -7.09 40.51 0.01
N SER A 92 -7.17 41.78 -0.43
CA SER A 92 -7.69 42.89 0.36
C SER A 92 -9.15 42.69 0.77
N ASP A 93 -9.97 42.14 -0.13
CA ASP A 93 -11.40 41.86 0.11
C ASP A 93 -11.63 40.55 0.86
N HIS A 94 -10.58 39.76 1.12
CA HIS A 94 -10.66 38.46 1.78
C HIS A 94 -11.61 37.48 1.11
N VAL A 95 -11.63 37.46 -0.23
CA VAL A 95 -12.60 36.70 -1.04
C VAL A 95 -12.67 35.23 -0.65
N TYR A 96 -11.53 34.61 -0.33
CA TYR A 96 -11.42 33.18 -0.04
C TYR A 96 -11.38 32.85 1.46
N ARG A 97 -11.31 33.87 2.34
CA ARG A 97 -11.12 33.66 3.78
C ARG A 97 -12.21 32.81 4.41
N GLN A 98 -13.47 33.08 4.08
CA GLN A 98 -14.58 32.35 4.68
C GLN A 98 -14.54 30.86 4.29
N GLN A 99 -14.30 30.56 3.01
CA GLN A 99 -14.17 29.17 2.53
C GLN A 99 -13.03 28.43 3.25
N ILE A 100 -11.89 29.09 3.47
CA ILE A 100 -10.75 28.51 4.20
C ILE A 100 -11.12 28.24 5.66
N LEU A 101 -11.79 29.17 6.31
CA LEU A 101 -12.23 29.03 7.70
C LEU A 101 -13.29 27.94 7.86
N ASP A 102 -14.21 27.82 6.91
CA ASP A 102 -15.23 26.76 6.89
C ASP A 102 -14.55 25.40 6.78
N GLY A 103 -13.62 25.21 5.84
CA GLY A 103 -12.85 23.96 5.73
C GLY A 103 -12.00 23.63 6.96
N TYR A 104 -11.45 24.64 7.63
CA TYR A 104 -10.74 24.47 8.91
C TYR A 104 -11.68 24.08 10.07
N ASN A 105 -12.91 24.60 10.09
CA ASN A 105 -13.90 24.25 11.09
C ASN A 105 -14.44 22.83 10.86
N ASP A 106 -14.73 22.45 9.62
CA ASP A 106 -15.10 21.08 9.26
C ASP A 106 -14.03 20.09 9.76
N TYR A 107 -12.74 20.40 9.55
CA TYR A 107 -11.64 19.59 10.07
C TYR A 107 -11.70 19.38 11.58
N LYS A 108 -12.05 20.41 12.37
CA LYS A 108 -12.16 20.30 13.83
C LYS A 108 -13.28 19.38 14.28
N GLU A 109 -14.36 19.28 13.51
CA GLU A 109 -15.47 18.37 13.82
C GLU A 109 -15.05 16.90 13.74
N TYR A 110 -14.00 16.58 12.96
CA TYR A 110 -13.42 15.24 12.86
C TYR A 110 -12.42 14.88 13.98
N GLY A 111 -12.14 15.80 14.92
CA GLY A 111 -11.25 15.58 16.07
C GLY A 111 -9.90 16.31 15.99
N GLN A 112 -9.09 16.24 17.05
CA GLN A 112 -7.72 16.79 17.06
C GLN A 112 -6.78 15.85 16.31
N LEU A 113 -6.76 15.96 14.98
CA LEU A 113 -5.87 15.18 14.14
C LEU A 113 -4.46 15.83 14.12
N ALA A 114 -3.42 15.01 13.92
CA ALA A 114 -2.06 15.50 13.73
C ALA A 114 -1.76 15.69 12.23
N THR A 115 -0.72 16.45 11.87
CA THR A 115 -0.30 16.62 10.48
C THR A 115 0.93 15.75 10.19
N PRO A 116 0.93 14.91 9.12
CA PRO A 116 -0.20 14.61 8.23
C PRO A 116 -1.25 13.70 8.90
N THR A 117 -2.48 13.73 8.40
CA THR A 117 -3.49 12.68 8.62
C THR A 117 -4.04 12.30 7.25
N TYR A 118 -4.17 11.01 6.99
CA TYR A 118 -4.76 10.49 5.76
C TYR A 118 -6.22 10.14 6.00
N VAL A 119 -7.06 10.39 5.00
CA VAL A 119 -8.47 10.00 5.03
C VAL A 119 -8.74 9.17 3.80
N VAL A 120 -9.24 7.95 4.00
CA VAL A 120 -9.59 7.05 2.90
C VAL A 120 -10.97 6.48 3.17
N ASN A 121 -11.91 6.72 2.25
CA ASN A 121 -13.32 6.32 2.37
C ASN A 121 -13.94 6.68 3.74
N ASN A 122 -13.68 7.90 4.21
CA ASN A 122 -14.10 8.44 5.52
C ASN A 122 -13.49 7.77 6.76
N ILE A 123 -12.47 6.93 6.60
CA ILE A 123 -11.69 6.39 7.71
C ILE A 123 -10.42 7.23 7.88
N PHE A 124 -10.15 7.63 9.12
CA PHE A 124 -9.03 8.51 9.49
C PHE A 124 -7.84 7.69 9.96
N TYR A 125 -6.67 8.07 9.45
CA TYR A 125 -5.42 7.34 9.60
C TYR A 125 -4.30 8.30 10.01
N PRO A 126 -3.92 8.32 11.31
CA PRO A 126 -2.91 9.24 11.80
C PRO A 126 -1.51 8.76 11.37
N THR A 127 -0.64 9.68 10.92
CA THR A 127 0.65 9.33 10.28
C THR A 127 1.62 8.59 11.21
N ASP A 128 1.53 8.82 12.52
CA ASP A 128 2.33 8.10 13.52
C ASP A 128 2.02 6.60 13.55
N ALA A 129 0.82 6.20 13.12
CA ALA A 129 0.43 4.79 12.95
C ALA A 129 0.88 4.18 11.60
N PHE A 130 1.09 5.00 10.56
CA PHE A 130 1.46 4.53 9.22
C PHE A 130 2.97 4.53 8.96
N GLY A 131 3.78 5.30 9.65
CA GLY A 131 5.21 5.36 9.34
C GLY A 131 5.51 6.00 7.97
N GLY A 132 6.50 5.49 7.24
CA GLY A 132 6.99 6.08 5.98
C GLY A 132 6.12 5.82 4.74
N PHE A 133 6.47 6.42 3.60
CA PHE A 133 5.72 6.33 2.33
C PHE A 133 5.36 4.90 1.89
N GLY A 134 6.21 3.89 2.15
CA GLY A 134 5.93 2.50 1.76
C GLY A 134 4.70 1.89 2.44
N MET A 135 4.40 2.26 3.67
CA MET A 135 3.20 1.79 4.39
C MET A 135 1.93 2.49 3.88
N LEU A 136 2.03 3.77 3.50
CA LEU A 136 0.95 4.49 2.83
C LEU A 136 0.61 3.80 1.49
N GLN A 137 1.62 3.36 0.74
CA GLN A 137 1.43 2.58 -0.48
C GLN A 137 0.64 1.30 -0.22
N GLY A 138 1.12 0.48 0.72
CA GLY A 138 0.46 -0.79 1.03
C GLY A 138 -0.98 -0.59 1.52
N PHE A 139 -1.22 0.48 2.26
CA PHE A 139 -2.56 0.84 2.70
C PHE A 139 -3.48 1.29 1.55
N ILE A 140 -3.00 2.14 0.65
CA ILE A 140 -3.74 2.53 -0.56
C ILE A 140 -4.10 1.30 -1.37
N SER A 141 -3.13 0.43 -1.64
CA SER A 141 -3.37 -0.79 -2.40
C SER A 141 -4.34 -1.74 -1.70
N LEU A 142 -4.35 -1.76 -0.35
CA LEU A 142 -5.33 -2.53 0.42
C LEU A 142 -6.75 -1.96 0.28
N VAL A 143 -6.91 -0.64 0.24
CA VAL A 143 -8.21 0.01 0.01
C VAL A 143 -8.70 -0.27 -1.41
N GLU A 144 -7.80 -0.20 -2.39
CA GLU A 144 -8.11 -0.52 -3.79
C GLU A 144 -8.49 -1.98 -3.99
N LEU A 145 -7.97 -2.87 -3.15
CA LEU A 145 -8.39 -4.27 -3.10
C LEU A 145 -9.85 -4.44 -2.63
N GLY A 146 -10.50 -3.39 -2.14
CA GLY A 146 -11.82 -3.43 -1.48
C GLY A 146 -12.94 -4.14 -2.26
N ASP A 147 -13.00 -4.00 -3.58
CA ASP A 147 -14.00 -4.71 -4.40
C ASP A 147 -13.63 -6.19 -4.67
N HIS A 148 -12.40 -6.58 -4.35
CA HIS A 148 -11.84 -7.90 -4.60
C HIS A 148 -11.70 -8.77 -3.32
N VAL A 149 -11.84 -8.21 -2.11
CA VAL A 149 -11.77 -8.97 -0.86
C VAL A 149 -13.07 -9.72 -0.55
N PHE A 150 -12.96 -10.87 0.10
CA PHE A 150 -14.09 -11.68 0.52
C PHE A 150 -14.59 -11.27 1.91
N THR A 151 -15.89 -11.38 2.15
CA THR A 151 -16.50 -11.00 3.44
C THR A 151 -16.62 -12.16 4.43
N GLU A 152 -16.44 -13.40 3.97
CA GLU A 152 -16.57 -14.62 4.75
C GLU A 152 -15.47 -15.62 4.35
N PRO A 153 -15.08 -16.55 5.24
CA PRO A 153 -14.22 -17.68 4.88
C PRO A 153 -14.80 -18.50 3.73
N PRO A 154 -13.95 -19.18 2.94
CA PRO A 154 -14.40 -19.88 1.75
C PRO A 154 -15.22 -21.12 2.12
N PRO A 155 -16.17 -21.52 1.26
CA PRO A 155 -16.78 -22.83 1.38
C PRO A 155 -15.72 -23.94 1.18
N GLN A 156 -16.04 -25.15 1.62
CA GLN A 156 -15.25 -26.33 1.28
C GLN A 156 -15.41 -26.62 -0.24
N VAL A 157 -14.31 -26.53 -0.98
CA VAL A 157 -14.21 -26.80 -2.42
C VAL A 157 -13.35 -28.02 -2.76
N ILE A 158 -12.55 -28.51 -1.81
CA ILE A 158 -11.75 -29.73 -1.97
C ILE A 158 -12.44 -30.95 -1.32
N ASP A 159 -12.17 -32.11 -1.89
CA ASP A 159 -12.53 -33.44 -1.38
C ASP A 159 -11.27 -34.12 -0.82
N THR A 160 -11.16 -34.26 0.50
CA THR A 160 -9.94 -34.77 1.17
C THR A 160 -9.66 -36.26 0.95
N ASP A 161 -10.52 -36.94 0.19
CA ASP A 161 -10.29 -38.32 -0.27
C ASP A 161 -9.60 -38.38 -1.65
N LYS A 162 -9.22 -37.22 -2.21
CA LYS A 162 -8.56 -37.07 -3.52
C LYS A 162 -7.26 -36.29 -3.39
N ASP A 163 -6.40 -36.40 -4.40
CA ASP A 163 -5.13 -35.69 -4.41
C ASP A 163 -5.23 -34.43 -5.26
N TYR A 164 -4.61 -33.33 -4.82
CA TYR A 164 -4.58 -32.07 -5.57
C TYR A 164 -3.18 -31.61 -5.94
N GLN A 165 -3.05 -31.04 -7.14
CA GLN A 165 -1.85 -30.33 -7.58
C GLN A 165 -2.19 -28.90 -7.98
N ALA A 166 -1.27 -27.98 -7.71
CA ALA A 166 -1.34 -26.60 -8.16
C ALA A 166 -0.17 -26.29 -9.10
N THR A 167 -0.48 -25.76 -10.28
CA THR A 167 0.52 -25.30 -11.24
C THR A 167 0.52 -23.78 -11.29
N ILE A 168 1.65 -23.19 -10.91
CA ILE A 168 1.89 -21.75 -11.01
C ILE A 168 2.55 -21.48 -12.37
N GLU A 169 1.83 -20.83 -13.28
CA GLU A 169 2.40 -20.35 -14.54
C GLU A 169 3.00 -18.94 -14.32
N MET A 170 4.26 -18.73 -14.67
CA MET A 170 4.93 -17.42 -14.53
C MET A 170 4.75 -16.56 -15.77
N GLU A 171 4.57 -15.24 -15.61
CA GLU A 171 4.41 -14.31 -16.75
C GLU A 171 5.65 -14.27 -17.66
N LYS A 172 6.85 -14.40 -17.06
CA LYS A 172 8.12 -14.50 -17.80
C LYS A 172 8.37 -15.88 -18.43
N GLY A 173 7.43 -16.81 -18.27
CA GLY A 173 7.54 -18.22 -18.68
C GLY A 173 8.14 -19.11 -17.59
N GLY A 174 7.85 -20.41 -17.70
CA GLY A 174 8.17 -21.41 -16.70
C GLY A 174 6.97 -21.75 -15.81
N GLU A 175 6.95 -22.98 -15.31
CA GLU A 175 5.88 -23.51 -14.46
C GLU A 175 6.48 -24.08 -13.17
N ILE A 176 5.77 -23.91 -12.07
CA ILE A 176 6.09 -24.53 -10.77
C ILE A 176 4.90 -25.40 -10.38
N VAL A 177 5.11 -26.70 -10.26
CA VAL A 177 4.07 -27.67 -9.89
C VAL A 177 4.23 -28.03 -8.43
N ILE A 178 3.15 -27.89 -7.66
CA ILE A 178 3.08 -28.15 -6.22
C ILE A 178 2.11 -29.30 -5.98
N GLU A 179 2.58 -30.33 -5.30
CA GLU A 179 1.72 -31.36 -4.69
C GLU A 179 1.20 -30.82 -3.36
N LEU A 180 -0.12 -30.82 -3.17
CA LEU A 180 -0.79 -30.27 -2.00
C LEU A 180 -1.05 -31.37 -0.95
N TYR A 181 -1.06 -31.00 0.33
CA TYR A 181 -1.29 -31.92 1.45
C TYR A 181 -2.71 -31.76 2.02
N ASP A 182 -3.71 -31.92 1.17
CA ASP A 182 -5.13 -31.69 1.49
C ASP A 182 -5.67 -32.58 2.61
N ASP A 183 -5.16 -33.80 2.77
CA ASP A 183 -5.54 -34.74 3.83
C ASP A 183 -4.98 -34.34 5.21
N LEU A 184 -3.79 -33.72 5.22
CA LEU A 184 -3.07 -33.33 6.43
C LEU A 184 -3.45 -31.93 6.93
N VAL A 185 -3.67 -30.98 6.01
CA VAL A 185 -3.97 -29.57 6.31
C VAL A 185 -5.15 -29.03 5.47
N PRO A 186 -6.33 -29.65 5.61
CA PRO A 186 -7.46 -29.44 4.72
C PRO A 186 -7.98 -28.00 4.70
N VAL A 187 -7.93 -27.27 5.81
CA VAL A 187 -8.45 -25.90 5.86
C VAL A 187 -7.57 -24.96 5.06
N ASN A 188 -6.25 -25.05 5.21
CA ASN A 188 -5.31 -24.18 4.53
C ASN A 188 -5.14 -24.54 3.05
N VAL A 189 -5.19 -25.83 2.70
CA VAL A 189 -5.23 -26.24 1.29
C VAL A 189 -6.54 -25.81 0.62
N ASN A 190 -7.68 -25.96 1.29
CA ASN A 190 -8.97 -25.49 0.77
C ASN A 190 -8.95 -23.98 0.51
N ASN A 191 -8.38 -23.21 1.44
CA ASN A 191 -8.20 -21.77 1.30
C ASN A 191 -7.35 -21.42 0.07
N PHE A 192 -6.20 -22.06 -0.10
CA PHE A 192 -5.32 -21.82 -1.25
C PHE A 192 -6.00 -22.19 -2.58
N VAL A 193 -6.64 -23.36 -2.66
CA VAL A 193 -7.35 -23.85 -3.85
C VAL A 193 -8.50 -22.92 -4.22
N PHE A 194 -9.32 -22.50 -3.24
CA PHE A 194 -10.41 -21.56 -3.48
C PHE A 194 -9.89 -20.25 -4.06
N LEU A 195 -8.87 -19.64 -3.43
CA LEU A 195 -8.30 -18.38 -3.90
C LEU A 195 -7.71 -18.49 -5.31
N ALA A 196 -7.03 -19.58 -5.63
CA ALA A 196 -6.55 -19.86 -6.99
C ALA A 196 -7.72 -19.93 -8.00
N GLN A 197 -8.79 -20.66 -7.67
CA GLN A 197 -9.97 -20.75 -8.54
C GLN A 197 -10.71 -19.42 -8.74
N GLN A 198 -10.62 -18.49 -7.77
CA GLN A 198 -11.16 -17.13 -7.90
C GLN A 198 -10.22 -16.17 -8.64
N GLY A 199 -9.05 -16.63 -9.11
CA GLY A 199 -8.05 -15.78 -9.77
C GLY A 199 -7.33 -14.81 -8.83
N TRP A 200 -7.37 -15.06 -7.51
CA TRP A 200 -6.75 -14.18 -6.51
C TRP A 200 -5.24 -14.01 -6.73
N TYR A 201 -4.59 -15.03 -7.29
CA TYR A 201 -3.14 -15.07 -7.52
C TYR A 201 -2.74 -14.59 -8.93
N ASP A 202 -3.69 -14.29 -9.82
CA ASP A 202 -3.41 -13.84 -11.17
C ASP A 202 -2.80 -12.43 -11.15
N GLY A 203 -1.67 -12.25 -11.82
CA GLY A 203 -0.92 -10.98 -11.82
C GLY A 203 -0.20 -10.68 -10.51
N VAL A 204 -0.19 -11.60 -9.53
CA VAL A 204 0.44 -11.38 -8.23
C VAL A 204 1.94 -11.64 -8.28
N SER A 205 2.74 -10.70 -7.79
CA SER A 205 4.20 -10.84 -7.79
C SER A 205 4.74 -11.61 -6.58
N PHE A 206 5.88 -12.29 -6.78
CA PHE A 206 6.78 -12.67 -5.70
C PHE A 206 7.44 -11.41 -5.13
N HIS A 207 6.76 -10.79 -4.15
CA HIS A 207 7.13 -9.49 -3.59
C HIS A 207 8.33 -9.57 -2.64
N ARG A 208 8.70 -10.77 -2.17
CA ARG A 208 9.89 -11.01 -1.33
C ARG A 208 10.59 -12.30 -1.74
N VAL A 209 11.83 -12.18 -2.20
CA VAL A 209 12.67 -13.29 -2.67
C VAL A 209 14.04 -13.17 -2.02
N ILE A 210 14.33 -14.05 -1.07
CA ILE A 210 15.61 -14.11 -0.36
C ILE A 210 16.29 -15.43 -0.70
N PRO A 211 17.29 -15.42 -1.61
CA PRO A 211 18.03 -16.62 -1.98
C PRO A 211 18.61 -17.35 -0.76
N GLY A 212 18.46 -18.67 -0.72
CA GLY A 212 18.85 -19.50 0.42
C GLY A 212 17.89 -19.45 1.62
N PHE A 213 16.80 -18.68 1.52
CA PHE A 213 15.72 -18.66 2.51
C PHE A 213 14.38 -18.97 1.84
N VAL A 214 13.59 -17.97 1.44
CA VAL A 214 12.26 -18.19 0.84
C VAL A 214 11.96 -17.24 -0.31
N ALA A 215 11.11 -17.70 -1.23
CA ALA A 215 10.38 -16.86 -2.18
C ALA A 215 8.91 -16.78 -1.75
N GLN A 216 8.41 -15.57 -1.51
CA GLN A 216 7.09 -15.30 -0.92
C GLN A 216 6.21 -14.50 -1.89
N SER A 217 4.95 -14.93 -2.02
CA SER A 217 3.93 -14.39 -2.91
C SER A 217 2.55 -14.40 -2.25
N GLY A 218 1.49 -14.16 -3.02
CA GLY A 218 0.10 -14.27 -2.59
C GLY A 218 -0.50 -12.99 -1.99
N ASP A 219 0.17 -11.86 -2.13
CA ASP A 219 -0.34 -10.53 -1.80
C ASP A 219 -0.59 -9.73 -3.09
N PRO A 220 -1.85 -9.51 -3.51
CA PRO A 220 -2.18 -8.73 -4.72
C PRO A 220 -1.68 -7.28 -4.67
N THR A 221 -1.46 -6.72 -3.49
CA THR A 221 -0.89 -5.38 -3.33
C THR A 221 0.63 -5.34 -3.50
N GLY A 222 1.29 -6.50 -3.38
CA GLY A 222 2.75 -6.61 -3.35
C GLY A 222 3.43 -5.94 -2.15
N SER A 223 2.68 -5.48 -1.16
CA SER A 223 3.21 -4.74 0.00
C SER A 223 3.65 -5.62 1.16
N GLY A 224 3.24 -6.89 1.16
CA GLY A 224 3.32 -7.82 2.29
C GLY A 224 2.15 -7.70 3.27
N LEU A 225 1.21 -6.77 3.06
CA LEU A 225 0.09 -6.50 3.96
C LEU A 225 -1.26 -7.00 3.45
N GLY A 226 -1.37 -7.34 2.16
CA GLY A 226 -2.63 -7.74 1.56
C GLY A 226 -3.12 -9.10 2.06
N TYR A 227 -4.45 -9.24 2.05
CA TYR A 227 -5.16 -10.40 2.58
C TYR A 227 -6.56 -10.54 1.95
N PRO A 228 -7.17 -11.73 1.98
CA PRO A 228 -8.42 -12.02 1.25
C PRO A 228 -9.70 -11.53 1.95
N GLY A 229 -9.60 -10.65 2.94
CA GLY A 229 -10.74 -10.23 3.78
C GLY A 229 -11.04 -11.11 5.00
N TYR A 230 -10.52 -12.34 5.06
CA TYR A 230 -10.64 -13.25 6.21
C TYR A 230 -9.28 -13.81 6.67
N ARG A 231 -9.28 -14.65 7.71
CA ARG A 231 -8.11 -15.38 8.23
C ARG A 231 -8.43 -16.83 8.55
N CYS A 232 -7.41 -17.68 8.44
CA CYS A 232 -7.42 -19.09 8.82
C CYS A 232 -6.50 -19.34 10.03
N ASP A 233 -6.82 -20.39 10.77
CA ASP A 233 -5.97 -20.91 11.85
C ASP A 233 -4.79 -21.73 11.29
N ASP A 234 -3.74 -21.84 12.10
CA ASP A 234 -2.57 -22.68 11.80
C ASP A 234 -2.95 -24.17 11.86
N GLU A 235 -2.46 -24.99 10.92
CA GLU A 235 -2.58 -26.45 10.92
C GLU A 235 -1.18 -27.08 10.99
N ILE A 236 -0.68 -27.28 12.22
CA ILE A 236 0.68 -27.79 12.45
C ILE A 236 0.69 -29.31 12.59
N VAL A 237 1.37 -29.98 11.66
CA VAL A 237 1.45 -31.45 11.59
C VAL A 237 2.88 -31.92 11.92
N PRO A 238 3.10 -32.73 12.99
CA PRO A 238 4.45 -33.12 13.42
C PRO A 238 5.29 -33.90 12.40
N SER A 239 4.67 -34.53 11.40
CA SER A 239 5.35 -35.26 10.33
C SER A 239 5.78 -34.39 9.16
N LEU A 240 5.33 -33.13 9.10
CA LEU A 240 5.74 -32.16 8.08
C LEU A 240 6.86 -31.27 8.64
N ALA A 241 7.91 -31.08 7.86
CA ALA A 241 9.06 -30.28 8.23
C ALA A 241 9.62 -29.53 7.01
N TYR A 242 10.21 -28.36 7.26
CA TYR A 242 10.99 -27.59 6.29
C TYR A 242 12.40 -28.19 6.18
N ASP A 243 12.50 -29.45 5.79
CA ASP A 243 13.75 -30.24 5.81
C ASP A 243 14.52 -30.25 4.47
N LYS A 244 13.98 -29.59 3.45
CA LYS A 244 14.51 -29.55 2.08
C LYS A 244 14.05 -28.29 1.32
N PRO A 245 14.68 -27.96 0.17
CA PRO A 245 14.15 -26.99 -0.78
C PRO A 245 12.76 -27.39 -1.32
N GLY A 246 11.96 -26.40 -1.69
CA GLY A 246 10.68 -26.59 -2.35
C GLY A 246 9.51 -26.88 -1.41
N VAL A 247 9.67 -26.79 -0.10
CA VAL A 247 8.54 -26.90 0.83
C VAL A 247 7.71 -25.63 0.74
N VAL A 248 6.38 -25.77 0.64
CA VAL A 248 5.44 -24.66 0.48
C VAL A 248 4.70 -24.41 1.79
N GLY A 249 4.89 -23.22 2.37
CA GLY A 249 4.29 -22.82 3.64
C GLY A 249 3.37 -21.61 3.50
N MET A 250 2.39 -21.49 4.40
CA MET A 250 1.55 -20.30 4.49
C MET A 250 2.24 -19.23 5.35
N ALA A 251 2.28 -18.00 4.85
CA ALA A 251 2.81 -16.88 5.62
C ALA A 251 1.78 -16.46 6.69
N SER A 252 2.28 -16.22 7.91
CA SER A 252 1.50 -15.76 9.05
C SER A 252 2.32 -14.79 9.90
N GLY A 253 1.67 -14.15 10.87
CA GLY A 253 2.30 -13.37 11.93
C GLY A 253 3.09 -14.20 12.95
N GLY A 254 3.24 -15.51 12.73
CA GLY A 254 3.92 -16.46 13.61
C GLY A 254 2.96 -17.28 14.47
N PRO A 255 3.50 -18.12 15.37
CA PRO A 255 2.74 -19.17 16.05
C PRO A 255 1.55 -18.64 16.85
N GLY A 256 0.37 -19.20 16.63
CA GLY A 256 -0.82 -18.94 17.46
C GLY A 256 -1.44 -17.57 17.23
N THR A 257 -1.12 -16.92 16.11
CA THR A 257 -1.66 -15.60 15.76
C THR A 257 -2.95 -15.67 14.94
N SER A 258 -3.34 -16.86 14.45
CA SER A 258 -4.52 -17.08 13.59
C SER A 258 -4.61 -16.06 12.46
N SER A 259 -3.49 -15.86 11.76
CA SER A 259 -3.29 -14.75 10.83
C SER A 259 -2.91 -15.19 9.41
N ILE A 260 -3.09 -16.48 9.09
CA ILE A 260 -2.94 -16.98 7.72
C ILE A 260 -4.02 -16.35 6.85
N GLY A 261 -3.61 -15.72 5.75
CA GLY A 261 -4.48 -15.16 4.73
C GLY A 261 -4.27 -15.88 3.40
N SER A 262 -3.83 -15.12 2.39
CA SER A 262 -3.57 -15.63 1.04
C SER A 262 -2.08 -15.84 0.75
N GLN A 263 -1.20 -15.26 1.56
CA GLN A 263 0.23 -15.26 1.29
C GLN A 263 0.87 -16.62 1.59
N PHE A 264 1.74 -17.07 0.70
CA PHE A 264 2.49 -18.31 0.81
C PHE A 264 3.96 -18.08 0.47
N PHE A 265 4.81 -19.03 0.82
CA PHE A 265 6.23 -19.01 0.49
C PHE A 265 6.74 -20.40 0.10
N ILE A 266 7.81 -20.43 -0.71
CA ILE A 266 8.53 -21.62 -1.15
C ILE A 266 9.95 -21.56 -0.60
N THR A 267 10.43 -22.63 0.03
CA THR A 267 11.79 -22.68 0.58
C THR A 267 12.86 -22.89 -0.50
N TYR A 268 14.00 -22.20 -0.36
CA TYR A 268 15.19 -22.44 -1.18
C TYR A 268 16.12 -23.52 -0.60
N ASP A 269 16.01 -23.80 0.69
CA ASP A 269 16.85 -24.75 1.42
C ASP A 269 16.06 -25.39 2.58
N ALA A 270 16.67 -26.30 3.32
CA ALA A 270 16.17 -26.76 4.60
C ALA A 270 16.17 -25.62 5.62
N LEU A 271 15.01 -25.34 6.24
CA LEU A 271 14.77 -24.27 7.19
C LEU A 271 14.08 -24.77 8.47
N PRO A 272 14.71 -25.68 9.25
CA PRO A 272 14.08 -26.28 10.43
C PRO A 272 13.68 -25.27 11.51
N GLN A 273 14.21 -24.05 11.48
CA GLN A 273 13.77 -22.96 12.34
C GLN A 273 12.32 -22.50 12.06
N LEU A 274 11.74 -22.87 10.92
CA LEU A 274 10.34 -22.60 10.58
C LEU A 274 9.40 -23.71 11.06
N ASP A 275 9.93 -24.88 11.44
CA ASP A 275 9.14 -26.03 11.88
C ASP A 275 8.26 -25.68 13.09
N GLY A 276 7.00 -26.11 13.02
CA GLY A 276 6.01 -25.85 14.05
C GLY A 276 5.51 -24.40 14.15
N ASN A 277 6.02 -23.49 13.31
CA ASN A 277 5.68 -22.07 13.35
C ASN A 277 4.80 -21.62 12.17
N TYR A 278 4.81 -22.37 11.06
CA TYR A 278 4.07 -22.06 9.84
C TYR A 278 3.47 -23.33 9.23
N THR A 279 2.19 -23.29 8.86
CA THR A 279 1.50 -24.40 8.16
C THR A 279 2.22 -24.74 6.86
N ILE A 280 2.54 -26.02 6.65
CA ILE A 280 3.05 -26.54 5.38
C ILE A 280 1.85 -27.06 4.57
N ILE A 281 1.62 -26.51 3.39
CA ILE A 281 0.48 -26.88 2.53
C ILE A 281 0.84 -27.79 1.36
N GLY A 282 2.13 -27.98 1.10
CA GLY A 282 2.56 -28.81 -0.02
C GLY A 282 4.06 -28.76 -0.27
N GLN A 283 4.46 -29.31 -1.41
CA GLN A 283 5.83 -29.35 -1.86
C GLN A 283 5.90 -29.16 -3.39
N VAL A 284 6.86 -28.36 -3.85
CA VAL A 284 7.23 -28.28 -5.26
C VAL A 284 7.76 -29.63 -5.73
N VAL A 285 7.10 -30.21 -6.74
CA VAL A 285 7.48 -31.47 -7.38
C VAL A 285 8.14 -31.24 -8.74
N GLU A 286 7.80 -30.15 -9.44
CA GLU A 286 8.45 -29.72 -10.68
C GLU A 286 8.65 -28.19 -10.70
N GLY A 287 9.69 -27.71 -11.41
CA GLY A 287 9.92 -26.26 -11.56
C GLY A 287 10.77 -25.60 -10.46
N MET A 288 11.55 -26.36 -9.68
CA MET A 288 12.49 -25.74 -8.73
C MET A 288 13.57 -24.89 -9.40
N ASP A 289 13.93 -25.16 -10.65
CA ASP A 289 14.79 -24.29 -11.45
C ASP A 289 14.13 -22.92 -11.73
N VAL A 290 12.81 -22.89 -11.96
CA VAL A 290 12.03 -21.65 -12.08
C VAL A 290 12.03 -20.87 -10.76
N VAL A 291 11.84 -21.55 -9.62
CA VAL A 291 11.94 -20.94 -8.28
C VAL A 291 13.34 -20.32 -8.07
N ASN A 292 14.40 -21.04 -8.47
CA ASN A 292 15.79 -20.59 -8.37
C ASN A 292 16.14 -19.41 -9.28
N ASP A 293 15.36 -19.18 -10.34
CA ASP A 293 15.52 -18.05 -11.26
C ASP A 293 14.69 -16.81 -10.84
N LEU A 294 13.95 -16.86 -9.74
CA LEU A 294 13.22 -15.69 -9.25
C LEU A 294 14.19 -14.56 -8.83
N THR A 295 13.82 -13.35 -9.20
CA THR A 295 14.58 -12.12 -9.03
C THR A 295 14.73 -11.80 -7.54
N PRO A 296 15.96 -11.76 -7.00
CA PRO A 296 16.17 -11.45 -5.59
C PRO A 296 15.64 -10.06 -5.22
N ARG A 297 14.87 -10.00 -4.13
CA ARG A 297 14.21 -8.79 -3.62
C ARG A 297 13.94 -8.93 -2.13
N ASP A 298 14.54 -8.05 -1.33
CA ASP A 298 14.29 -7.97 0.11
C ASP A 298 13.67 -6.60 0.47
N PRO A 299 12.33 -6.52 0.67
CA PRO A 299 11.65 -5.29 1.08
C PRO A 299 12.21 -4.66 2.36
N SER A 300 12.85 -5.44 3.24
CA SER A 300 13.39 -4.93 4.50
C SER A 300 14.65 -4.07 4.34
N GLN A 301 15.38 -4.20 3.22
CA GLN A 301 16.56 -3.38 2.94
C GLN A 301 16.20 -1.96 2.46
N GLY A 302 14.93 -1.73 2.12
CA GLY A 302 14.46 -0.48 1.51
C GLY A 302 15.08 -0.21 0.12
N GLY A 303 14.86 1.00 -0.40
CA GLY A 303 15.38 1.45 -1.69
C GLY A 303 14.55 0.99 -2.90
N ASN A 304 14.99 1.36 -4.11
CA ASN A 304 14.37 0.90 -5.36
C ASN A 304 14.79 -0.55 -5.64
N LEU A 305 13.92 -1.48 -5.30
CA LEU A 305 14.11 -2.91 -5.57
C LEU A 305 13.67 -3.23 -7.01
N PRO A 306 14.36 -4.15 -7.73
CA PRO A 306 13.92 -4.59 -9.06
C PRO A 306 12.47 -5.11 -8.99
N PRO A 307 11.63 -4.96 -10.04
CA PRO A 307 10.27 -5.51 -10.04
C PRO A 307 10.27 -7.00 -9.67
N GLY A 308 9.26 -7.44 -8.92
CA GLY A 308 9.10 -8.86 -8.60
C GLY A 308 8.59 -9.64 -9.81
N ASP A 309 8.99 -10.90 -9.94
CA ASP A 309 8.45 -11.78 -10.98
C ASP A 309 6.97 -12.08 -10.70
N VAL A 310 6.17 -12.09 -11.76
CA VAL A 310 4.71 -12.11 -11.69
C VAL A 310 4.17 -13.49 -12.00
N ILE A 311 3.21 -13.95 -11.18
CA ILE A 311 2.38 -15.11 -11.46
C ILE A 311 1.38 -14.73 -12.55
N LYS A 312 1.38 -15.45 -13.66
CA LYS A 312 0.36 -15.29 -14.70
C LYS A 312 -0.96 -15.85 -14.23
N THR A 313 -0.97 -17.08 -13.74
CA THR A 313 -2.13 -17.72 -13.13
C THR A 313 -1.73 -18.94 -12.30
N ILE A 314 -2.65 -19.42 -11.44
CA ILE A 314 -2.52 -20.69 -10.74
C ILE A 314 -3.71 -21.60 -11.11
N THR A 315 -3.42 -22.76 -11.69
CA THR A 315 -4.44 -23.78 -12.01
C THR A 315 -4.41 -24.92 -11.02
N ILE A 316 -5.58 -25.44 -10.65
CA ILE A 316 -5.72 -26.57 -9.73
C ILE A 316 -6.17 -27.80 -10.50
N GLU A 317 -5.43 -28.89 -10.35
CA GLU A 317 -5.76 -30.22 -10.87
C GLU A 317 -6.17 -31.14 -9.71
N GLU A 318 -7.25 -31.88 -9.91
CA GLU A 318 -7.77 -32.91 -9.00
C GLU A 318 -7.51 -34.27 -9.63
N ASN A 319 -6.85 -35.17 -8.90
CA ASN A 319 -6.44 -36.50 -9.36
C ASN A 319 -7.22 -37.64 -8.69
#